data_AF-A0A194W8A1-F1
#
_entry.id   AF-A0A194W8A1-F1
#
_cell.length_a   1.000
_cell.length_b   1.000
_cell.length_c   1.000
_cell.angle_alpha   90.00
_cell.angle_beta   90.00
_cell.angle_gamma   90.00
#
_symmetry.space_group_name_H-M   'P 1'
#
loop_
_entity.id
_entity.type
_entity.pdbx_description
1 polymer ?
#
loop_
_entity_poly.entity_id
_entity_poly.type
_entity_poly.pdbx_seq_one_letter_code
_entity_poly.pdbx_strand_id
1 'polypeptide(L)'
;MSDSKVKQMNDKEVSAAFTSYYLQRATKEFAEDLDKIRNADDFRNDAIPILINALSQGTALFSSADQRRIVSAEGSVKKSD
;
A
#
# COMPACT_ATOMS: atom_id res chain seq x y z
N MET A 1 -8.77 -6.28 19.96
CA MET A 1 -9.13 -7.43 19.11
C MET A 1 -8.35 -7.42 17.79
N SER A 2 -7.93 -6.26 17.28
CA SER A 2 -7.15 -6.13 16.04
C SER A 2 -5.75 -6.76 16.08
N ASP A 3 -5.01 -6.59 17.18
CA ASP A 3 -3.65 -7.16 17.34
C ASP A 3 -3.64 -8.70 17.26
N SER A 4 -4.67 -9.34 17.81
CA SER A 4 -4.81 -10.81 17.77
C SER A 4 -5.07 -11.32 16.35
N LYS A 5 -5.68 -10.51 15.49
CA LYS A 5 -5.97 -10.88 14.10
C LYS A 5 -4.71 -10.81 13.24
N VAL A 6 -3.90 -9.76 13.38
CA VAL A 6 -2.63 -9.63 12.64
C VAL A 6 -1.60 -10.67 13.07
N LYS A 7 -1.60 -11.07 14.35
CA LYS A 7 -0.75 -12.15 14.86
C LYS A 7 -1.08 -13.53 14.26
N GLN A 8 -2.30 -13.73 13.76
CA GLN A 8 -2.73 -14.97 13.11
C GLN A 8 -2.59 -14.96 11.59
N MET A 9 -2.31 -13.80 10.97
CA MET A 9 -2.15 -13.70 9.52
C MET A 9 -0.88 -14.43 9.07
N ASN A 10 -1.01 -15.27 8.05
CA ASN A 10 0.14 -15.85 7.37
C ASN A 10 0.87 -14.79 6.53
N ASP A 11 2.07 -15.10 6.04
CA ASP A 11 2.92 -14.12 5.37
C ASP A 11 2.31 -13.56 4.07
N LYS A 12 1.51 -14.37 3.35
CA LYS A 12 0.80 -13.92 2.15
C LYS A 12 -0.28 -12.90 2.51
N GLU A 13 -1.04 -13.16 3.57
CA GLU A 13 -2.06 -12.24 4.07
C GLU A 13 -1.45 -10.93 4.55
N VAL A 14 -0.32 -10.99 5.27
CA VAL A 14 0.42 -9.80 5.70
C VAL A 14 0.91 -9.00 4.50
N SER A 15 1.49 -9.66 3.49
CA SER A 15 1.98 -8.99 2.29
C SER A 15 0.86 -8.31 1.50
N ALA A 16 -0.31 -8.94 1.39
CA ALA A 16 -1.48 -8.36 0.74
C ALA A 16 -2.03 -7.14 1.51
N ALA A 17 -2.13 -7.23 2.84
CA ALA A 17 -2.55 -6.12 3.68
C ALA A 17 -1.55 -4.96 3.63
N PHE A 18 -0.25 -5.27 3.67
CA PHE A 18 0.81 -4.28 3.53
C PHE A 18 0.77 -3.60 2.16
N THR A 19 0.58 -4.35 1.07
CA THR A 19 0.48 -3.79 -0.29
C THR A 19 -0.69 -2.81 -0.41
N SER A 20 -1.85 -3.16 0.16
CA SER A 20 -3.01 -2.28 0.19
C SER A 20 -2.73 -0.99 0.97
N TYR A 21 -2.14 -1.12 2.16
CA TYR A 21 -1.72 0.03 2.98
C TYR A 21 -0.70 0.91 2.26
N TYR A 22 0.32 0.31 1.67
CA TYR A 22 1.39 1.00 0.95
C TYR A 22 0.82 1.79 -0.24
N LEU A 23 -0.02 1.16 -1.07
CA LEU A 23 -0.63 1.84 -2.22
C LEU A 23 -1.54 2.99 -1.80
N GLN A 24 -2.34 2.82 -0.73
CA GLN A 24 -3.14 3.92 -0.20
C GLN A 24 -2.26 5.09 0.25
N ARG A 25 -1.13 4.81 0.92
CA ARG A 25 -0.23 5.88 1.37
C ARG A 25 0.50 6.52 0.20
N ALA A 26 1.07 5.73 -0.70
CA ALA A 26 1.80 6.21 -1.87
C ALA A 26 0.91 7.09 -2.76
N THR A 27 -0.33 6.67 -3.03
CA THR A 27 -1.27 7.48 -3.83
C THR A 27 -1.68 8.78 -3.15
N LYS A 28 -1.72 8.82 -1.81
CA LYS A 28 -1.95 10.05 -1.07
C LYS A 28 -0.76 11.00 -1.11
N GLU A 29 0.46 10.48 -0.91
CA GLU A 29 1.68 11.30 -0.90
C GLU A 29 2.02 11.82 -2.31
N PHE A 30 1.76 11.03 -3.35
CA PHE A 30 1.99 11.43 -4.74
C PHE A 30 0.75 12.02 -5.42
N ALA A 31 -0.26 12.48 -4.66
CA ALA A 31 -1.53 12.92 -5.23
C ALA A 31 -1.37 14.01 -6.31
N GLU A 32 -0.52 15.00 -6.07
CA GLU A 32 -0.27 16.09 -7.03
C GLU A 32 0.42 15.59 -8.31
N ASP A 33 1.40 14.70 -8.19
CA ASP A 33 2.12 14.17 -9.34
C ASP A 33 1.27 13.17 -10.14
N LEU A 34 0.43 12.38 -9.46
CA LEU A 34 -0.55 11.53 -10.10
C LEU A 34 -1.59 12.33 -10.86
N ASP A 35 -2.01 13.49 -10.35
CA ASP A 35 -2.90 14.40 -11.07
C ASP A 35 -2.23 14.97 -12.32
N LYS A 36 -0.96 15.39 -12.24
CA LYS A 36 -0.18 15.83 -13.42
C LYS A 36 -0.06 14.71 -14.47
N ILE A 37 0.29 13.50 -14.05
CA ILE A 37 0.40 12.34 -14.94
C ILE A 37 -0.95 12.07 -15.62
N ARG A 38 -2.04 12.09 -14.86
CA ARG A 38 -3.39 11.84 -15.39
C ARG A 38 -3.83 12.89 -16.41
N ASN A 39 -3.42 14.14 -16.22
CA ASN A 39 -3.77 15.27 -17.07
C ASN A 39 -2.79 15.48 -18.25
N ALA A 40 -1.76 14.64 -18.39
CA ALA A 40 -0.82 14.71 -19.51
C ALA A 40 -1.47 14.22 -20.82
N ASP A 41 -1.15 14.89 -21.94
CA ASP A 41 -1.74 14.63 -23.26
C ASP A 41 -1.50 13.19 -23.77
N ASP A 42 -0.46 12.53 -23.30
CA ASP A 42 -0.06 11.18 -23.67
C ASP A 42 -0.52 10.10 -22.69
N PHE A 43 -1.22 10.47 -21.61
CA PHE A 43 -1.75 9.52 -20.65
C PHE A 43 -2.96 8.78 -21.21
N ARG A 44 -2.82 7.46 -21.33
CA ARG A 44 -3.85 6.59 -21.89
C ARG A 44 -4.38 5.62 -20.84
N ASN A 45 -5.62 5.15 -21.01
CA ASN A 45 -6.27 4.25 -20.05
C ASN A 45 -5.51 2.91 -19.86
N ASP A 46 -4.76 2.48 -20.87
CA ASP A 46 -3.88 1.30 -20.80
C ASP A 46 -2.62 1.51 -19.93
N ALA A 47 -2.30 2.75 -19.57
CA ALA A 47 -1.22 3.08 -18.63
C ALA A 47 -1.62 2.86 -17.16
N ILE A 48 -2.91 2.77 -16.83
CA ILE A 48 -3.38 2.59 -15.45
C ILE A 48 -2.83 1.30 -14.81
N PRO A 49 -2.93 0.12 -15.44
CA PRO A 49 -2.31 -1.09 -14.89
C PRO A 49 -0.79 -0.97 -14.73
N ILE A 50 -0.11 -0.28 -15.64
CA ILE A 50 1.33 -0.04 -15.57
C ILE A 50 1.67 0.82 -14.35
N LEU A 51 0.93 1.89 -14.12
CA LEU A 51 1.10 2.78 -12.98
C LEU A 51 0.86 2.06 -11.65
N ILE A 52 -0.21 1.27 -11.55
CA ILE A 52 -0.50 0.47 -10.35
C ILE A 52 0.63 -0.53 -10.09
N ASN A 53 1.12 -1.21 -11.13
CA ASN A 53 2.23 -2.15 -11.01
C ASN A 53 3.56 -1.47 -10.63
N ALA A 54 3.82 -0.28 -11.14
CA ALA A 54 5.02 0.49 -10.79
C ALA A 54 4.98 0.94 -9.33
N LEU A 55 3.83 1.45 -8.87
CA LEU A 55 3.64 1.83 -7.47
C LEU A 55 3.74 0.62 -6.55
N SER A 56 3.12 -0.51 -6.89
CA SER A 56 3.14 -1.70 -6.03
C SER A 56 4.52 -2.32 -5.88
N GLN A 57 5.41 -2.17 -6.87
CA GLN A 57 6.80 -2.62 -6.79
C GLN A 57 7.59 -1.95 -5.65
N GLY A 58 7.20 -0.75 -5.22
CA GLY A 58 7.81 -0.10 -4.05
C GLY A 58 7.71 -0.91 -2.75
N THR A 59 6.77 -1.86 -2.67
CA THR A 59 6.67 -2.80 -1.53
C THR A 59 7.88 -3.72 -1.39
N ALA A 60 8.63 -3.97 -2.48
CA ALA A 60 9.82 -4.82 -2.46
C ALA A 60 10.97 -4.23 -1.61
N LEU A 61 10.92 -2.94 -1.28
CA LEU A 61 11.88 -2.29 -0.39
C LEU A 61 11.70 -2.68 1.09
N PHE A 62 10.62 -3.39 1.44
CA PHE A 62 10.28 -3.76 2.80
C PHE A 62 10.41 -5.27 3.00
N SER A 63 11.20 -5.66 4.01
CA SER A 63 11.31 -7.06 4.43
C SER A 63 9.97 -7.58 4.97
N SER A 64 9.74 -8.90 4.93
CA SER A 64 8.51 -9.51 5.49
C SER A 64 8.30 -9.14 6.96
N ALA A 65 9.39 -8.97 7.73
CA ALA A 65 9.34 -8.54 9.12
C ALA A 65 8.85 -7.09 9.26
N ASP A 66 9.33 -6.18 8.38
CA ASP A 66 8.86 -4.79 8.35
C ASP A 66 7.40 -4.69 7.92
N GLN A 67 7.01 -5.44 6.89
CA GLN A 67 5.62 -5.50 6.43
C GLN A 67 4.70 -5.91 7.60
N ARG A 68 5.07 -6.96 8.34
CA ARG A 68 4.30 -7.42 9.51
C ARG A 68 4.24 -6.39 10.62
N ARG A 69 5.35 -5.71 10.93
CA ARG A 69 5.41 -4.64 11.93
C ARG A 69 4.48 -3.48 11.57
N ILE A 70 4.52 -3.05 10.32
CA ILE A 70 3.70 -1.92 9.82
C ILE A 70 2.21 -2.28 9.84
N VAL A 71 1.83 -3.46 9.35
CA VAL A 71 0.43 -3.93 9.36
C VAL A 71 -0.09 -4.09 10.79
N SER A 72 0.75 -4.57 11.72
CA SER A 72 0.37 -4.69 13.14
C SER A 72 0.17 -3.32 13.80
N ALA A 73 1.01 -2.34 13.45
CA ALA A 73 0.89 -0.97 13.95
C ALA A 73 -0.36 -0.26 13.39
N GLU A 74 -0.69 -0.46 12.11
CA GLU A 74 -1.92 0.12 11.52
C GLU A 74 -3.19 -0.44 12.16
N GLY A 75 -3.22 -1.76 12.41
CA GLY A 75 -4.34 -2.42 13.08
C GLY A 75 -4.56 -1.98 14.53
N SER A 76 -3.51 -1.51 15.23
CA SER A 76 -3.57 -0.99 16.59
C SER A 76 -3.92 0.50 16.67
N VAL A 77 -3.53 1.31 15.69
CA VAL A 77 -3.82 2.76 15.64
C VAL A 77 -5.31 3.07 15.41
N LYS A 78 -6.06 2.20 14.72
CA LYS A 78 -7.52 2.35 14.48
C LYS A 78 -8.42 2.19 15.73
N LYS A 79 -7.87 2.06 16.94
CA LYS A 79 -8.63 1.79 18.17
C LYS A 79 -8.69 2.96 19.17
N SER A 80 -8.53 4.19 18.69
CA SER A 80 -8.40 5.40 19.53
C SER A 80 -9.42 6.50 19.22
N ASP A 81 -10.63 6.14 18.78
CA ASP A 81 -11.80 7.04 18.72
C ASP A 81 -13.01 6.34 19.34
#